data_AF-A0A6V7LCL4-F1
#
_entry.id   AF-A0A6V7LCL4-F1
#
_cell.length_a   1.000
_cell.length_b   1.000
_cell.length_c   1.000
_cell.angle_alpha   90.00
_cell.angle_beta   90.00
_cell.angle_gamma   90.00
#
_symmetry.space_group_name_H-M   'P 1'
#
loop_
_entity.id
_entity.type
_entity.pdbx_description
1 polymer ?
#
loop_
_entity_poly.entity_id
_entity_poly.type
_entity_poly.pdbx_seq_one_letter_code
_entity_poly.pdbx_strand_id
1 'polypeptide(L)' 'TREARGIKPIESFVMQNGGWPMIMDSSEWSEEDFTWQEIEERYAHLTGEYTFYKFMPLSVPKDEDHAMGAVI' A
#
# COMPACT_ATOMS: atom_id res chain seq x y z
N THR A 1 25.66 -12.32 -3.95
CA THR A 1 24.55 -12.45 -4.93
C THR A 1 23.22 -12.15 -4.24
N ARG A 2 22.08 -12.18 -4.94
CA ARG A 2 20.75 -11.96 -4.30
C ARG A 2 20.49 -12.99 -3.20
N GLU A 3 20.93 -14.24 -3.40
CA GLU A 3 20.80 -15.31 -2.42
C GLU A 3 21.57 -15.00 -1.13
N ALA A 4 22.76 -14.39 -1.23
CA ALA A 4 23.56 -14.01 -0.05
C ALA A 4 22.87 -12.94 0.83
N ARG A 5 22.00 -12.12 0.25
CA ARG A 5 21.21 -11.12 0.99
C ARG A 5 19.95 -11.75 1.61
N GLY A 6 19.39 -12.76 0.96
CA GLY A 6 18.18 -13.45 1.40
C GLY A 6 16.99 -12.51 1.55
N ILE A 7 16.20 -12.72 2.60
CA ILE A 7 14.97 -11.97 2.89
C ILE A 7 15.19 -10.68 3.69
N LYS A 8 16.43 -10.37 4.07
CA LYS A 8 16.75 -9.21 4.93
C LYS A 8 16.10 -7.89 4.51
N PRO A 9 15.98 -7.56 3.20
CA PRO A 9 15.30 -6.32 2.80
C PRO A 9 13.81 -6.33 3.15
N ILE A 10 13.14 -7.47 2.97
CA ILE A 10 11.71 -7.64 3.27
C ILE A 10 11.51 -7.64 4.78
N GLU A 11 12.32 -8.40 5.52
CA GLU A 11 12.31 -8.43 6.98
C GLU A 11 12.47 -7.02 7.57
N SER A 12 13.47 -6.26 7.11
CA SER A 12 13.72 -4.90 7.58
C SER A 12 12.55 -3.97 7.25
N PHE A 13 11.91 -4.13 6.09
CA PHE A 13 10.73 -3.35 5.73
C PHE A 13 9.53 -3.70 6.62
N VAL A 14 9.26 -4.98 6.85
CA VAL A 14 8.17 -5.45 7.72
C VAL A 14 8.34 -4.88 9.12
N MET A 15 9.53 -5.01 9.72
CA MET A 15 9.80 -4.53 11.08
C MET A 15 9.71 -3.00 11.22
N GLN A 16 10.02 -2.23 10.17
CA GLN A 16 9.87 -0.77 10.16
C GLN A 16 8.39 -0.31 10.11
N ASN A 17 7.46 -1.22 9.77
CA ASN A 17 6.06 -0.89 9.50
C ASN A 17 5.09 -1.61 10.46
N GLY A 18 5.49 -1.81 11.72
CA GLY A 18 4.67 -2.47 12.74
C GLY A 18 4.86 -3.98 12.82
N GLY A 19 5.76 -4.54 12.01
CA GLY A 19 6.11 -5.95 12.02
C GLY A 19 4.97 -6.86 11.57
N TRP A 20 5.03 -8.14 11.96
CA TRP A 20 3.98 -9.11 11.67
C TRP A 20 3.72 -9.97 12.91
N PRO A 21 2.51 -9.97 13.48
CA PRO A 21 2.22 -10.70 14.71
C PRO A 21 2.53 -12.20 14.66
N MET A 22 2.58 -12.82 13.46
CA MET A 22 2.95 -14.23 13.33
C MET A 22 4.43 -14.53 13.61
N ILE A 23 5.32 -13.53 13.55
CA ILE A 23 6.77 -13.68 13.72
C ILE A 23 7.32 -12.87 14.91
N MET A 24 6.45 -12.14 15.61
CA MET A 24 6.80 -11.29 16.75
C MET A 24 6.32 -11.93 18.05
N ASP A 25 6.96 -11.56 19.17
CA ASP A 25 6.41 -11.89 20.47
C ASP A 25 5.11 -11.11 20.71
N SER A 26 4.13 -11.75 21.35
CA SER A 26 2.84 -11.14 21.69
C SER A 26 2.93 -9.88 22.56
N SER A 27 4.04 -9.71 23.30
CA SER A 27 4.30 -8.53 24.11
C SER A 27 5.01 -7.40 23.35
N GLU A 28 5.58 -7.69 22.18
CA GLU A 28 6.28 -6.73 21.34
C GLU A 28 5.38 -6.14 20.25
N TRP A 29 4.37 -6.88 19.82
CA TRP A 29 3.43 -6.40 18.82
C TRP A 29 2.25 -5.66 19.46
N SER A 30 1.95 -4.47 18.94
CA SER A 30 0.85 -3.62 19.41
C SER A 30 0.00 -3.10 18.25
N GLU A 31 -1.32 -3.23 18.38
CA GLU A 31 -2.30 -2.62 17.46
C GLU A 31 -2.30 -1.09 17.52
N GLU A 32 -1.75 -0.51 18.59
CA GLU A 32 -1.77 0.93 18.85
C GLU A 32 -0.60 1.67 18.17
N ASP A 33 0.43 0.96 17.70
CA ASP A 33 1.64 1.57 17.13
C ASP A 33 1.36 2.22 15.76
N PHE A 34 0.52 1.59 14.95
CA PHE A 34 0.13 2.07 13.63
C PHE A 34 -1.30 1.66 13.32
N THR A 35 -2.06 2.57 12.71
CA THR A 35 -3.37 2.24 12.16
C THR A 35 -3.23 1.38 10.91
N TRP A 36 -4.27 0.59 10.60
CA TRP A 36 -4.30 -0.21 9.37
C TRP A 36 -4.14 0.63 8.10
N GLN A 37 -4.65 1.86 8.10
CA GLN A 37 -4.52 2.80 6.99
C GLN A 37 -3.08 3.25 6.77
N GLU A 38 -2.33 3.53 7.84
CA GLU A 38 -0.91 3.89 7.75
C GLU A 38 -0.05 2.71 7.29
N ILE A 39 -0.33 1.50 7.80
CA ILE A 39 0.32 0.28 7.33
C ILE A 39 0.05 0.11 5.84
N GLU A 40 -1.20 0.18 5.41
CA GLU A 40 -1.57 0.00 4.02
C GLU A 40 -0.91 1.03 3.09
N GLU A 41 -0.92 2.33 3.45
CA GLU A 41 -0.31 3.38 2.64
C GLU A 41 1.18 3.12 2.39
N ARG A 42 1.92 2.69 3.43
CA ARG A 42 3.37 2.42 3.32
C ARG A 42 3.64 1.20 2.43
N TYR A 43 2.82 0.15 2.51
CA TYR A 43 2.94 -1.00 1.61
C TYR A 43 2.53 -0.65 0.18
N ALA A 44 1.47 0.14 -0.01
CA ALA A 44 1.03 0.58 -1.33
C ALA A 44 2.09 1.44 -2.04
N HIS A 45 2.85 2.26 -1.31
CA HIS A 45 4.01 2.96 -1.89
C HIS A 45 5.11 2.01 -2.39
N LEU A 46 5.25 0.82 -1.79
CA LEU A 46 6.24 -0.17 -2.21
C LEU A 46 5.73 -1.05 -3.36
N THR A 47 4.46 -1.47 -3.31
CA THR A 47 3.88 -2.45 -4.25
C THR A 47 3.14 -1.81 -5.42
N GLY A 48 2.73 -0.55 -5.27
CA GLY A 48 1.87 0.17 -6.22
C GLY A 48 0.38 -0.16 -6.09
N GLU A 49 0.00 -1.03 -5.16
CA GLU A 49 -1.39 -1.49 -5.00
C GLU A 49 -1.82 -1.50 -3.53
N TYR A 50 -3.06 -1.08 -3.30
CA TYR A 50 -3.72 -1.15 -2.00
C TYR A 50 -4.25 -2.57 -1.77
N THR A 51 -4.21 -3.03 -0.52
CA THR A 51 -4.62 -4.41 -0.18
C THR A 51 -6.12 -4.48 0.09
N PHE A 52 -6.69 -3.44 0.71
CA PHE A 52 -8.09 -3.42 1.13
C PHE A 52 -9.03 -2.86 0.03
N TYR A 53 -8.51 -2.14 -0.95
CA TYR A 53 -9.31 -1.57 -2.03
C TYR A 53 -8.53 -1.45 -3.34
N LYS A 54 -9.27 -1.26 -4.44
CA LYS A 54 -8.69 -1.02 -5.76
C LYS A 54 -9.29 0.24 -6.36
N PHE A 55 -8.43 1.19 -6.72
CA PHE A 55 -8.84 2.31 -7.55
C PHE A 55 -8.85 1.88 -9.02
N MET A 56 -10.00 2.00 -9.65
CA MET A 56 -10.12 1.89 -11.09
C MET A 56 -10.27 3.30 -11.64
N PRO A 57 -9.29 3.82 -12.41
CA PRO A 57 -9.49 5.08 -13.10
C PRO A 57 -10.69 4.92 -14.02
N LEU A 58 -11.73 5.73 -13.79
CA LEU A 58 -12.83 5.84 -14.74
C LEU A 58 -12.22 6.44 -16.01
N SER A 59 -12.08 5.63 -17.04
CA SER A 59 -11.78 6.13 -18.37
C SER A 59 -12.99 6.95 -18.81
N VAL A 60 -12.90 8.27 -18.76
CA VAL A 60 -13.86 9.14 -19.43
C VAL A 60 -13.72 8.86 -20.93
N PRO A 61 -14.78 8.42 -21.62
CA PRO A 61 -14.73 8.27 -23.07
C PRO A 61 -14.32 9.60 -23.69
N LYS A 62 -13.34 9.56 -24.60
CA LYS A 62 -12.77 10.75 -25.27
C LYS A 62 -13.77 11.63 -26.02
N ASP A 63 -15.01 11.15 -26.19
CA ASP A 63 -16.02 11.81 -27.00
C ASP A 63 -16.81 12.90 -26.24
N GLU A 64 -16.67 13.02 -24.91
CA GLU A 64 -17.41 14.02 -24.11
C GLU A 64 -16.73 15.40 -23.98
N ASP A 65 -15.48 15.56 -24.44
CA ASP A 65 -14.79 16.87 -24.47
C ASP A 65 -15.51 17.91 -25.36
N HIS A 66 -16.36 17.47 -26.29
CA HIS A 66 -17.10 18.37 -27.19
C HIS A 66 -18.44 18.86 -26.62
N ALA A 67 -18.95 18.27 -25.53
CA ALA A 67 -20.28 18.61 -25.01
C ALA A 67 -20.25 19.74 -23.96
N MET A 68 -19.11 19.95 -23.28
CA MET A 68 -19.00 20.96 -22.21
C MET A 68 -18.63 22.37 -22.70
N GLY A 69 -18.43 22.56 -24.01
CA GLY A 69 -18.19 23.88 -24.63
C GLY A 69 -19.46 24.61 -25.08
N ALA A 70 -20.63 24.03 -24.87
CA ALA A 70 -21.92 24.57 -25.32
C ALA A 70 -22.96 24.61 -24.18
N VAL A 71 -22.59 25.17 -23.03
CA VAL A 71 -23.59 25.71 -22.09
C VAL A 71 -23.13 27.11 -21.71
N ILE A 72 -23.97 28.06 -22.15
CA ILE A 72 -23.89 29.51 -21.98
C ILE A 72 -24.08 29.87 -20.51
#